data_AF-A0A1C3TQM1-F1
#
_entry.id   AF-A0A1C3TQM1-F1
#
_cell.length_a   1.000
_cell.length_b   1.000
_cell.length_c   1.000
_cell.angle_alpha   90.00
_cell.angle_beta   90.00
_cell.angle_gamma   90.00
#
_symmetry.space_group_name_H-M   'P 1'
#
loop_
_entity.id
_entity.type
_entity.pdbx_description
1 polymer ?
#
loop_
_entity_poly.entity_id
_entity_poly.type
_entity_poly.pdbx_seq_one_letter_code
_entity_poly.pdbx_strand_id
1 'polypeptide(L)'
;MPKPAYQDLVVLRPEGLYCPAGDFHIDPWRPVPRAVITHGHGDHARAGMGEYHCAAAGLPILRWRLGEQAYHAYDYGERFALGAAMVSLHPAGHVLGSAQVRIEVDGEVWVASGDYKRQPDPTCAAFEVVRCDTFITEATFGLPVYRWPDTAAVAREIVAWRHECAARGEAAVLFCYALGKAQRVLAELQPWDDQPALLHGAVAAGVAVYRDAGIAMLDTHPVAEMDKRADYAGQLVLAPPSAAGSPWLRRFRHAQLGFASGWMRLRGNRRRRNYDRGFVVSDHADWPDLLRTIEETGARRVIATHGNTDAIIRALNERGVAAEAFRTDYGAEE
;
A
#
# COMPACT_ATOMS: atom_id res chain seq x y z
N MET A 1 24.39 -33.70 16.98
CA MET A 1 24.63 -32.37 17.58
C MET A 1 23.27 -31.72 17.79
N PRO A 2 22.97 -31.17 18.98
CA PRO A 2 21.74 -30.40 19.15
C PRO A 2 21.78 -29.19 18.21
N LYS A 3 20.70 -28.94 17.46
CA LYS A 3 20.51 -27.71 16.67
C LYS A 3 20.72 -26.51 17.61
N PRO A 4 21.48 -25.47 17.23
CA PRO A 4 21.55 -24.24 18.01
C PRO A 4 20.13 -23.68 18.18
N ALA A 5 19.88 -23.00 19.30
CA ALA A 5 18.63 -22.27 19.53
C ALA A 5 18.35 -21.40 18.30
N TYR A 6 17.17 -21.56 17.67
CA TYR A 6 16.82 -20.91 16.41
C TYR A 6 17.12 -19.42 16.50
N GLN A 7 18.07 -18.96 15.69
CA GLN A 7 18.30 -17.55 15.47
C GLN A 7 17.29 -17.12 14.43
N ASP A 8 16.40 -16.18 14.78
CA ASP A 8 15.34 -15.70 13.88
C ASP A 8 15.92 -15.29 12.51
N LEU A 9 15.30 -15.75 11.41
CA LEU A 9 15.76 -15.42 10.05
C LEU A 9 15.66 -13.92 9.75
N VAL A 10 14.72 -13.23 10.43
CA VAL A 10 14.56 -11.78 10.37
C VAL A 10 14.50 -11.24 11.79
N VAL A 11 15.38 -10.30 12.10
CA VAL A 11 15.44 -9.59 13.39
C VAL A 11 15.20 -8.10 13.18
N LEU A 12 14.69 -7.41 14.20
CA LEU A 12 14.56 -5.96 14.16
C LEU A 12 15.89 -5.30 14.56
N ARG A 13 16.35 -4.34 13.75
CA ARG A 13 17.50 -3.46 14.04
C ARG A 13 17.09 -2.00 13.92
N PRO A 14 17.91 -1.02 14.38
CA PRO A 14 17.62 0.40 14.22
C PRO A 14 17.39 0.85 12.77
N GLU A 15 17.95 0.11 11.81
CA GLU A 15 17.78 0.33 10.38
C GLU A 15 16.49 -0.29 9.82
N GLY A 16 15.85 -1.22 10.52
CA GLY A 16 14.65 -1.93 10.07
C GLY A 16 14.74 -3.45 10.21
N LEU A 17 14.01 -4.17 9.37
CA LEU A 17 13.99 -5.64 9.36
C LEU A 17 15.26 -6.17 8.72
N TYR A 18 16.08 -6.91 9.45
CA TYR A 18 17.38 -7.40 9.00
C TYR A 18 17.40 -8.92 8.91
N CYS A 19 17.89 -9.46 7.79
CA CYS A 19 18.18 -10.88 7.63
C CYS A 19 19.69 -11.14 7.82
N PRO A 20 20.13 -11.74 8.94
CA PRO A 20 21.55 -11.99 9.20
C PRO A 20 22.19 -12.96 8.19
N ALA A 21 21.46 -13.98 7.76
CA ALA A 21 21.97 -15.01 6.85
C ALA A 21 22.28 -14.46 5.45
N GLY A 22 21.53 -13.45 4.99
CA GLY A 22 21.73 -12.84 3.68
C GLY A 22 22.37 -11.44 3.70
N ASP A 23 22.64 -10.92 4.89
CA ASP A 23 23.16 -9.58 5.14
C ASP A 23 22.42 -8.49 4.33
N PHE A 24 21.09 -8.44 4.50
CA PHE A 24 20.23 -7.44 3.86
C PHE A 24 19.13 -6.96 4.79
N HIS A 25 18.58 -5.80 4.48
CA HIS A 25 17.39 -5.29 5.17
C HIS A 25 16.17 -5.29 4.25
N ILE A 26 15.00 -5.55 4.81
CA ILE A 26 13.71 -5.38 4.14
C ILE A 26 13.19 -4.00 4.53
N ASP A 27 12.85 -3.18 3.53
CA ASP A 27 12.29 -1.84 3.69
C ASP A 27 13.01 -0.96 4.74
N PRO A 28 14.34 -0.77 4.62
CA PRO A 28 15.12 -0.09 5.64
C PRO A 28 14.75 1.39 5.81
N TRP A 29 14.76 1.84 7.07
CA TRP A 29 14.49 3.21 7.48
C TRP A 29 15.71 4.13 7.37
N ARG A 30 16.92 3.54 7.33
CA ARG A 30 18.22 4.22 7.26
C ARG A 30 19.07 3.62 6.14
N PRO A 31 20.09 4.35 5.63
CA PRO A 31 21.04 3.82 4.65
C PRO A 31 21.67 2.50 5.08
N VAL A 32 21.60 1.49 4.21
CA VAL A 32 22.23 0.17 4.39
C VAL A 32 22.90 -0.29 3.08
N PRO A 33 23.86 -1.22 3.14
CA PRO A 33 24.51 -1.73 1.93
C PRO A 33 23.54 -2.39 0.95
N ARG A 34 22.62 -3.22 1.45
CA ARG A 34 21.68 -4.00 0.64
C ARG A 34 20.25 -3.91 1.18
N ALA A 35 19.34 -3.43 0.34
CA ALA A 35 17.92 -3.32 0.64
C ALA A 35 17.09 -4.22 -0.29
N VAL A 36 16.19 -5.01 0.28
CA VAL A 36 15.10 -5.67 -0.43
C VAL A 36 13.85 -4.84 -0.21
N ILE A 37 13.27 -4.32 -1.28
CA ILE A 37 12.15 -3.39 -1.21
C ILE A 37 10.85 -4.10 -1.57
N THR A 38 9.87 -4.06 -0.67
CA THR A 38 8.54 -4.63 -0.90
C THR A 38 7.77 -3.79 -1.92
N HIS A 39 7.79 -2.46 -1.80
CA HIS A 39 7.08 -1.56 -2.71
C HIS A 39 7.55 -0.09 -2.59
N GLY A 40 7.06 0.77 -3.49
CA GLY A 40 7.56 2.13 -3.68
C GLY A 40 6.95 3.24 -2.80
N HIS A 41 6.22 2.95 -1.73
CA HIS A 41 5.79 4.00 -0.80
C HIS A 41 6.97 4.52 0.03
N GLY A 42 6.89 5.76 0.52
CA GLY A 42 8.04 6.46 1.09
C GLY A 42 8.47 5.99 2.48
N ASP A 43 7.60 5.25 3.16
CA ASP A 43 7.85 4.55 4.40
C ASP A 43 8.56 3.21 4.21
N HIS A 44 8.58 2.67 2.99
CA HIS A 44 9.24 1.40 2.63
C HIS A 44 10.47 1.60 1.73
N ALA A 45 10.38 2.51 0.76
CA ALA A 45 11.41 2.81 -0.21
C ALA A 45 12.04 4.19 0.05
N ARG A 46 13.27 4.19 0.54
CA ARG A 46 14.05 5.40 0.87
C ARG A 46 15.35 5.44 0.07
N ALA A 47 15.76 6.63 -0.34
CA ALA A 47 17.05 6.83 -1.01
C ALA A 47 18.23 6.63 -0.03
N GLY A 48 19.41 6.36 -0.57
CA GLY A 48 20.67 6.23 0.19
C GLY A 48 21.13 4.80 0.46
N MET A 49 20.41 3.77 0.02
CA MET A 49 20.90 2.38 0.07
C MET A 49 22.00 2.14 -0.96
N GLY A 50 22.88 1.17 -0.69
CA GLY A 50 23.94 0.78 -1.63
C GLY A 50 23.37 0.10 -2.89
N GLU A 51 22.52 -0.91 -2.70
CA GLU A 51 21.78 -1.60 -3.78
C GLU A 51 20.35 -1.92 -3.37
N TYR A 52 19.46 -2.01 -4.37
CA TYR A 52 18.01 -2.17 -4.22
C TYR A 52 17.53 -3.41 -4.98
N HIS A 53 17.11 -4.44 -4.27
CA HIS A 53 16.48 -5.63 -4.82
C HIS A 53 14.96 -5.46 -4.80
N CYS A 54 14.29 -5.62 -5.93
CA CYS A 54 12.86 -5.34 -6.06
C CYS A 54 12.20 -6.19 -7.14
N ALA A 55 10.86 -6.22 -7.15
CA ALA A 55 10.13 -6.87 -8.23
C ALA A 55 10.25 -6.02 -9.50
N ALA A 56 10.48 -6.66 -10.65
CA ALA A 56 10.67 -5.98 -11.93
C ALA A 56 9.48 -5.10 -12.30
N ALA A 57 8.25 -5.57 -12.00
CA ALA A 57 7.03 -4.80 -12.19
C ALA A 57 6.98 -3.49 -11.38
N GLY A 58 7.73 -3.38 -10.27
CA GLY A 58 7.80 -2.19 -9.41
C GLY A 58 8.92 -1.21 -9.77
N LEU A 59 9.84 -1.60 -10.65
CA LEU A 59 10.99 -0.78 -11.02
C LEU A 59 10.60 0.63 -11.55
N PRO A 60 9.57 0.79 -12.40
CA PRO A 60 9.14 2.12 -12.84
C PRO A 60 8.71 3.04 -11.69
N ILE A 61 8.03 2.48 -10.68
CA ILE A 61 7.61 3.23 -9.49
C ILE A 61 8.83 3.64 -8.67
N LEU A 62 9.79 2.73 -8.46
CA LEU A 62 11.01 3.03 -7.71
C LEU A 62 11.85 4.09 -8.42
N ARG A 63 12.01 4.03 -9.74
CA ARG A 63 12.71 5.06 -10.53
C ARG A 63 12.03 6.42 -10.43
N TRP A 64 10.69 6.45 -10.53
CA TRP A 64 9.94 7.69 -10.36
C TRP A 64 10.16 8.31 -8.97
N ARG A 65 10.26 7.48 -7.94
CA ARG A 65 10.34 7.91 -6.53
C ARG A 65 11.75 8.24 -6.06
N LEU A 66 12.74 7.47 -6.50
CA LEU A 66 14.10 7.48 -5.96
C LEU A 66 15.16 7.88 -7.01
N GLY A 67 14.76 8.08 -8.27
CA GLY A 67 15.68 8.31 -9.39
C GLY A 67 16.41 7.04 -9.80
N GLU A 68 17.49 7.18 -10.57
CA GLU A 68 18.36 6.04 -10.88
C GLU A 68 19.19 5.67 -9.64
N GLN A 69 19.24 4.37 -9.36
CA GLN A 69 19.99 3.75 -8.27
C GLN A 69 20.56 2.42 -8.77
N ALA A 70 21.35 1.72 -7.94
CA ALA A 70 21.77 0.35 -8.23
C ALA A 70 20.61 -0.64 -8.01
N TYR A 71 19.75 -0.78 -9.02
CA TYR A 71 18.59 -1.67 -8.99
C TYR A 71 18.93 -3.08 -9.49
N HIS A 72 18.47 -4.06 -8.73
CA HIS A 72 18.39 -5.47 -9.10
C HIS A 72 16.91 -5.86 -9.13
N ALA A 73 16.37 -6.01 -10.34
CA ALA A 73 14.97 -6.30 -10.59
C ALA A 73 14.79 -7.79 -10.91
N TYR A 74 13.81 -8.42 -10.27
CA TYR A 74 13.50 -9.84 -10.42
C TYR A 74 12.05 -10.05 -10.82
N ASP A 75 11.79 -11.04 -11.67
CA ASP A 75 10.43 -11.44 -11.94
C ASP A 75 9.79 -12.07 -10.70
N TYR A 76 8.47 -11.98 -10.57
CA TYR A 76 7.78 -12.64 -9.46
C TYR A 76 8.03 -14.16 -9.48
N GLY A 77 8.36 -14.72 -8.32
CA GLY A 77 8.73 -16.12 -8.15
C GLY A 77 10.17 -16.46 -8.57
N GLU A 78 10.90 -15.54 -9.20
CA GLU A 78 12.32 -15.72 -9.49
C GLU A 78 13.12 -15.81 -8.18
N ARG A 79 14.03 -16.79 -8.13
CA ARG A 79 14.86 -17.07 -6.96
C ARG A 79 16.23 -16.47 -7.14
N PHE A 80 16.70 -15.72 -6.16
CA PHE A 80 18.04 -15.15 -6.13
C PHE A 80 18.69 -15.33 -4.76
N ALA A 81 20.01 -15.48 -4.74
CA ALA A 81 20.77 -15.67 -3.53
C ALA A 81 21.29 -14.32 -3.00
N LEU A 82 21.12 -14.09 -1.71
CA LEU A 82 21.80 -13.05 -0.95
C LEU A 82 22.49 -13.73 0.23
N GLY A 83 23.83 -13.77 0.25
CA GLY A 83 24.58 -14.53 1.25
C GLY A 83 24.17 -16.01 1.28
N ALA A 84 23.79 -16.50 2.46
CA ALA A 84 23.27 -17.85 2.65
C ALA A 84 21.73 -17.96 2.46
N ALA A 85 21.04 -16.83 2.24
CA ALA A 85 19.60 -16.80 2.08
C ALA A 85 19.19 -16.92 0.61
N MET A 86 18.23 -17.81 0.33
CA MET A 86 17.52 -17.86 -0.94
C MET A 86 16.26 -16.98 -0.85
N VAL A 87 16.16 -15.98 -1.71
CA VAL A 87 15.08 -14.99 -1.71
C VAL A 87 14.24 -15.10 -2.97
N SER A 88 12.94 -14.88 -2.86
CA SER A 88 12.05 -14.65 -3.99
C SER A 88 10.97 -13.63 -3.64
N LEU A 89 10.49 -12.91 -4.66
CA LEU A 89 9.47 -11.87 -4.51
C LEU A 89 8.14 -12.38 -5.06
N HIS A 90 7.04 -12.16 -4.34
CA HIS A 90 5.71 -12.65 -4.72
C HIS A 90 4.69 -11.53 -4.67
N PRO A 91 3.67 -11.47 -5.54
CA PRO A 91 2.68 -10.40 -5.56
C PRO A 91 2.01 -10.16 -4.20
N ALA A 92 1.94 -8.89 -3.77
CA ALA A 92 1.26 -8.47 -2.55
C ALA A 92 -0.11 -7.81 -2.79
N GLY A 93 -0.50 -7.53 -4.05
CA GLY A 93 -1.79 -6.90 -4.35
C GLY A 93 -1.95 -5.45 -3.86
N HIS A 94 -0.93 -4.84 -3.28
CA HIS A 94 -1.03 -3.52 -2.65
C HIS A 94 -1.03 -2.37 -3.65
N VAL A 95 0.03 -2.27 -4.46
CA VAL A 95 0.24 -1.27 -5.52
C VAL A 95 1.02 -1.89 -6.68
N LEU A 96 1.13 -1.22 -7.83
CA LEU A 96 1.94 -1.71 -8.96
C LEU A 96 3.34 -2.10 -8.49
N GLY A 97 3.68 -3.37 -8.70
CA GLY A 97 4.97 -3.93 -8.33
C GLY A 97 5.18 -4.27 -6.85
N SER A 98 4.15 -4.14 -6.00
CA SER A 98 4.26 -4.53 -4.59
C SER A 98 4.52 -6.03 -4.44
N ALA A 99 5.39 -6.39 -3.51
CA ALA A 99 5.84 -7.75 -3.31
C ALA A 99 5.96 -8.14 -1.83
N GLN A 100 5.65 -9.40 -1.56
CA GLN A 100 6.06 -10.12 -0.36
C GLN A 100 7.49 -10.63 -0.58
N VAL A 101 8.30 -10.65 0.49
CA VAL A 101 9.67 -11.16 0.48
C VAL A 101 9.69 -12.54 1.12
N ARG A 102 9.87 -13.59 0.32
CA ARG A 102 10.09 -14.96 0.80
C ARG A 102 11.59 -15.18 1.01
N ILE A 103 11.95 -15.69 2.19
CA ILE A 103 13.33 -15.96 2.59
C ILE A 103 13.40 -17.42 3.02
N GLU A 104 14.34 -18.17 2.45
CA GLU A 104 14.61 -19.56 2.79
C GLU A 104 16.07 -19.75 3.19
N VAL A 105 16.29 -20.35 4.37
CA VAL A 105 17.60 -20.72 4.90
C VAL A 105 17.48 -22.11 5.54
N ASP A 106 18.32 -23.05 5.16
CA ASP A 106 18.36 -24.42 5.71
C ASP A 106 16.98 -25.14 5.76
N GLY A 107 16.11 -24.83 4.79
CA GLY A 107 14.76 -25.38 4.65
C GLY A 107 13.69 -24.71 5.51
N GLU A 108 14.02 -23.71 6.32
CA GLU A 108 13.07 -22.86 7.04
C GLU A 108 12.67 -21.67 6.16
N VAL A 109 11.36 -21.39 6.09
CA VAL A 109 10.80 -20.34 5.21
C VAL A 109 10.12 -19.26 6.03
N TRP A 110 10.59 -18.03 5.86
CA TRP A 110 9.94 -16.83 6.40
C TRP A 110 9.39 -15.99 5.24
N VAL A 111 8.24 -15.36 5.45
CA VAL A 111 7.67 -14.42 4.47
C VAL A 111 7.36 -13.10 5.18
N ALA A 112 7.91 -12.01 4.68
CA ALA A 112 7.51 -10.66 5.04
C ALA A 112 6.50 -10.13 4.02
N SER A 113 5.30 -9.78 4.46
CA SER A 113 4.21 -9.42 3.56
C SER A 113 4.42 -8.09 2.84
N GLY A 114 5.17 -7.16 3.45
CA GLY A 114 5.02 -5.74 3.16
C GLY A 114 3.58 -5.28 3.45
N ASP A 115 3.15 -4.21 2.81
CA ASP A 115 1.74 -3.88 2.74
C ASP A 115 1.06 -4.75 1.67
N TYR A 116 -0.16 -5.21 1.95
CA TYR A 116 -0.88 -6.11 1.05
C TYR A 116 -2.38 -5.93 1.14
N LYS A 117 -3.09 -6.29 0.06
CA LYS A 117 -4.55 -6.49 0.08
C LYS A 117 -4.93 -7.68 -0.78
N ARG A 118 -6.08 -8.28 -0.47
CA ARG A 118 -6.62 -9.42 -1.23
C ARG A 118 -7.74 -9.06 -2.19
N GLN A 119 -8.44 -7.95 -1.95
CA GLN A 119 -9.47 -7.49 -2.87
C GLN A 119 -8.86 -7.30 -4.27
N PRO A 120 -9.58 -7.68 -5.34
CA PRO A 120 -9.14 -7.40 -6.69
C PRO A 120 -8.79 -5.93 -6.88
N ASP A 121 -7.71 -5.69 -7.62
CA ASP A 121 -7.25 -4.37 -8.00
C ASP A 121 -6.79 -4.43 -9.46
N PRO A 122 -7.44 -3.67 -10.36
CA PRO A 122 -7.07 -3.66 -11.78
C PRO A 122 -5.71 -3.02 -12.07
N THR A 123 -5.02 -2.48 -11.05
CA THR A 123 -3.78 -1.71 -11.20
C THR A 123 -2.52 -2.43 -10.73
N CYS A 124 -2.63 -3.65 -10.20
CA CYS A 124 -1.50 -4.45 -9.76
C CYS A 124 -1.76 -5.96 -9.86
N ALA A 125 -0.71 -6.76 -9.70
CA ALA A 125 -0.84 -8.21 -9.65
C ALA A 125 -1.57 -8.64 -8.36
N ALA A 126 -2.54 -9.55 -8.48
CA ALA A 126 -3.32 -10.05 -7.36
C ALA A 126 -2.43 -10.73 -6.31
N PHE A 127 -2.81 -10.61 -5.03
CA PHE A 127 -2.09 -11.23 -3.92
C PHE A 127 -1.91 -12.74 -4.12
N GLU A 128 -0.66 -13.20 -3.96
CA GLU A 128 -0.31 -14.63 -4.01
C GLU A 128 -0.17 -15.17 -2.59
N VAL A 129 -0.81 -16.29 -2.25
CA VAL A 129 -0.58 -16.95 -0.96
C VAL A 129 0.74 -17.69 -1.00
N VAL A 130 1.68 -17.33 -0.12
CA VAL A 130 2.96 -18.02 0.05
C VAL A 130 2.95 -18.83 1.33
N ARG A 131 3.20 -20.15 1.22
CA ARG A 131 3.35 -21.05 2.39
C ARG A 131 4.67 -20.78 3.10
N CYS A 132 4.64 -20.67 4.42
CA CYS A 132 5.83 -20.38 5.23
C CYS A 132 5.70 -20.93 6.65
N ASP A 133 6.83 -21.01 7.36
CA ASP A 133 6.88 -21.38 8.78
C ASP A 133 6.58 -20.17 9.68
N THR A 134 7.12 -19.00 9.31
CA THR A 134 6.88 -17.71 9.98
C THR A 134 6.38 -16.66 9.00
N PHE A 135 5.31 -15.96 9.35
CA PHE A 135 4.75 -14.86 8.55
C PHE A 135 4.86 -13.53 9.28
N ILE A 136 5.55 -12.56 8.68
CA ILE A 136 5.59 -11.18 9.18
C ILE A 136 4.52 -10.39 8.42
N THR A 137 3.47 -9.94 9.11
CA THR A 137 2.29 -9.28 8.50
C THR A 137 2.16 -7.83 8.93
N GLU A 138 1.71 -6.97 8.03
CA GLU A 138 1.16 -5.66 8.40
C GLU A 138 -0.14 -5.80 9.22
N ALA A 139 -0.51 -4.74 9.95
CA ALA A 139 -1.72 -4.64 10.75
C ALA A 139 -2.33 -3.22 10.69
N THR A 140 -2.22 -2.54 9.55
CA THR A 140 -2.68 -1.15 9.36
C THR A 140 -4.14 -1.00 9.76
N PHE A 141 -4.95 -2.01 9.40
CA PHE A 141 -6.35 -2.13 9.75
C PHE A 141 -6.63 -3.38 10.60
N GLY A 142 -5.75 -3.67 11.56
CA GLY A 142 -5.81 -4.80 12.49
C GLY A 142 -6.91 -4.77 13.55
N LEU A 143 -8.07 -4.15 13.28
CA LEU A 143 -9.22 -4.14 14.21
C LEU A 143 -10.48 -4.72 13.54
N PRO A 144 -11.33 -5.49 14.26
CA PRO A 144 -12.54 -6.14 13.71
C PRO A 144 -13.56 -5.24 13.00
N VAL A 145 -13.53 -3.92 13.29
CA VAL A 145 -14.41 -2.91 12.69
C VAL A 145 -14.06 -2.60 11.23
N TYR A 146 -12.80 -2.84 10.84
CA TYR A 146 -12.34 -2.65 9.48
C TYR A 146 -12.73 -3.85 8.64
N ARG A 147 -13.70 -3.60 7.75
CA ARG A 147 -14.26 -4.54 6.79
C ARG A 147 -14.59 -3.76 5.54
N TRP A 148 -14.02 -4.15 4.42
CA TRP A 148 -14.12 -3.38 3.18
C TRP A 148 -15.40 -3.72 2.42
N PRO A 149 -16.12 -2.71 1.90
CA PRO A 149 -17.13 -2.98 0.89
C PRO A 149 -16.47 -3.44 -0.41
N ASP A 150 -17.28 -3.93 -1.34
CA ASP A 150 -16.85 -4.11 -2.72
C ASP A 150 -16.41 -2.76 -3.32
N THR A 151 -15.23 -2.72 -3.96
CA THR A 151 -14.65 -1.46 -4.44
C THR A 151 -15.42 -0.92 -5.64
N ALA A 152 -15.96 -1.79 -6.50
CA ALA A 152 -16.80 -1.37 -7.62
C ALA A 152 -18.10 -0.69 -7.15
N ALA A 153 -18.67 -1.13 -6.02
CA ALA A 153 -19.79 -0.42 -5.40
C ALA A 153 -19.40 0.99 -4.94
N VAL A 154 -18.23 1.16 -4.32
CA VAL A 154 -17.73 2.48 -3.92
C VAL A 154 -17.42 3.37 -5.13
N ALA A 155 -16.91 2.81 -6.22
CA ALA A 155 -16.71 3.53 -7.48
C ALA A 155 -18.04 4.10 -8.01
N ARG A 156 -19.12 3.30 -8.04
CA ARG A 156 -20.46 3.78 -8.40
C ARG A 156 -20.97 4.88 -7.46
N GLU A 157 -20.67 4.80 -6.17
CA GLU A 157 -21.01 5.88 -5.22
C GLU A 157 -20.26 7.18 -5.52
N ILE A 158 -19.00 7.10 -5.96
CA ILE A 158 -18.21 8.28 -6.36
C ILE A 158 -18.82 8.90 -7.63
N VAL A 159 -19.19 8.09 -8.62
CA VAL A 159 -19.85 8.57 -9.85
C VAL A 159 -21.18 9.25 -9.52
N ALA A 160 -22.02 8.61 -8.69
CA ALA A 160 -23.28 9.20 -8.25
C ALA A 160 -23.07 10.53 -7.52
N TRP A 161 -22.10 10.59 -6.61
CA TRP A 161 -21.76 11.82 -5.90
C TRP A 161 -21.29 12.94 -6.85
N ARG A 162 -20.54 12.61 -7.90
CA ARG A 162 -20.17 13.59 -8.93
C ARG A 162 -21.40 14.17 -9.63
N HIS A 163 -22.36 13.33 -10.03
CA HIS A 163 -23.61 13.80 -10.63
C HIS A 163 -24.44 14.66 -9.68
N GLU A 164 -24.47 14.33 -8.40
CA GLU A 164 -25.10 15.17 -7.37
C GLU A 164 -24.41 16.54 -7.26
N CYS A 165 -23.07 16.60 -7.31
CA CYS A 165 -22.34 17.86 -7.33
C CYS A 165 -22.65 18.66 -8.59
N ALA A 166 -22.71 18.01 -9.76
CA ALA A 166 -23.09 18.65 -11.02
C ALA A 166 -24.47 19.31 -10.93
N ALA A 167 -25.47 18.62 -10.38
CA ALA A 167 -26.82 19.15 -10.20
C ALA A 167 -26.88 20.38 -9.27
N ARG A 168 -25.87 20.57 -8.41
CA ARG A 168 -25.73 21.73 -7.52
C ARG A 168 -24.77 22.80 -8.03
N GLY A 169 -24.19 22.63 -9.23
CA GLY A 169 -23.17 23.55 -9.76
C GLY A 169 -21.83 23.49 -9.01
N GLU A 170 -21.51 22.34 -8.42
CA GLU A 170 -20.30 22.13 -7.60
C GLU A 170 -19.32 21.18 -8.30
N ALA A 171 -18.02 21.39 -8.08
CA ALA A 171 -16.98 20.41 -8.38
C ALA A 171 -16.95 19.31 -7.31
N ALA A 172 -16.61 18.08 -7.70
CA ALA A 172 -16.39 16.96 -6.80
C ALA A 172 -14.87 16.79 -6.57
N VAL A 173 -14.31 17.33 -5.49
CA VAL A 173 -12.88 17.20 -5.19
C VAL A 173 -12.66 15.99 -4.29
N LEU A 174 -12.12 14.92 -4.86
CA LEU A 174 -11.81 13.68 -4.18
C LEU A 174 -10.34 13.62 -3.77
N PHE A 175 -10.09 13.64 -2.47
CA PHE A 175 -8.75 13.41 -1.94
C PHE A 175 -8.41 11.91 -1.95
N CYS A 176 -7.19 11.57 -2.37
CA CYS A 176 -6.65 10.22 -2.36
C CYS A 176 -5.12 10.26 -2.37
N TYR A 177 -4.46 9.22 -1.84
CA TYR A 177 -3.00 9.12 -1.90
C TYR A 177 -2.52 9.08 -3.36
N ALA A 178 -1.44 9.81 -3.66
CA ALA A 178 -0.99 10.02 -5.03
C ALA A 178 -0.36 8.77 -5.69
N LEU A 179 0.10 7.80 -4.90
CA LEU A 179 0.59 6.51 -5.35
C LEU A 179 -0.31 5.39 -4.80
N GLY A 180 -0.80 4.53 -5.68
CA GLY A 180 -1.71 3.42 -5.37
C GLY A 180 -3.16 3.86 -5.44
N LYS A 181 -3.61 4.61 -4.42
CA LYS A 181 -5.03 4.92 -4.24
C LYS A 181 -5.66 5.65 -5.41
N ALA A 182 -5.00 6.70 -5.91
CA ALA A 182 -5.55 7.50 -7.02
C ALA A 182 -5.70 6.67 -8.30
N GLN A 183 -4.70 5.84 -8.61
CA GLN A 183 -4.68 4.98 -9.78
C GLN A 183 -5.77 3.92 -9.68
N ARG A 184 -5.88 3.25 -8.54
CA ARG A 184 -6.96 2.29 -8.30
C ARG A 184 -8.33 2.93 -8.44
N VAL A 185 -8.56 4.10 -7.84
CA VAL A 185 -9.83 4.82 -7.97
C VAL A 185 -10.14 5.09 -9.46
N LEU A 186 -9.17 5.57 -10.25
CA LEU A 186 -9.40 5.84 -11.67
C LEU A 186 -9.67 4.57 -12.49
N ALA A 187 -9.00 3.47 -12.21
CA ALA A 187 -9.24 2.19 -12.88
C ALA A 187 -10.60 1.60 -12.51
N GLU A 188 -11.00 1.69 -11.24
CA GLU A 188 -12.30 1.22 -10.76
C GLU A 188 -13.46 2.09 -11.26
N LEU A 189 -13.22 3.38 -11.57
CA LEU A 189 -14.21 4.29 -12.14
C LEU A 189 -14.42 4.07 -13.65
N GLN A 190 -13.40 3.63 -14.38
CA GLN A 190 -13.41 3.48 -15.84
C GLN A 190 -14.65 2.74 -16.39
N PRO A 191 -15.15 1.64 -15.77
CA PRO A 191 -16.32 0.93 -16.30
C PRO A 191 -17.66 1.66 -16.07
N TRP A 192 -17.68 2.70 -15.24
CA TRP A 192 -18.91 3.36 -14.77
C TRP A 192 -19.04 4.80 -15.23
N ASP A 193 -18.00 5.34 -15.85
CA ASP A 193 -17.86 6.75 -16.14
C ASP A 193 -17.02 6.98 -17.38
N ASP A 194 -17.48 7.81 -18.29
CA ASP A 194 -16.81 8.20 -19.52
C ASP A 194 -16.29 9.64 -19.50
N GLN A 195 -16.71 10.44 -18.51
CA GLN A 195 -16.28 11.82 -18.40
C GLN A 195 -14.89 11.88 -17.72
N PRO A 196 -13.90 12.56 -18.35
CA PRO A 196 -12.54 12.62 -17.81
C PRO A 196 -12.46 13.23 -16.41
N ALA A 197 -11.56 12.70 -15.59
CA ALA A 197 -11.22 13.28 -14.29
C ALA A 197 -10.08 14.32 -14.40
N LEU A 198 -10.11 15.33 -13.56
CA LEU A 198 -9.04 16.33 -13.47
C LEU A 198 -8.04 15.96 -12.38
N LEU A 199 -6.75 16.09 -12.66
CA LEU A 199 -5.70 15.67 -11.73
C LEU A 199 -4.88 16.84 -11.20
N HIS A 200 -4.66 16.83 -9.88
CA HIS A 200 -3.55 17.55 -9.27
C HIS A 200 -2.21 16.99 -9.81
N GLY A 201 -1.19 17.85 -10.00
CA GLY A 201 0.09 17.46 -10.62
C GLY A 201 0.78 16.26 -9.95
N ALA A 202 0.79 16.20 -8.62
CA ALA A 202 1.30 15.05 -7.87
C ALA A 202 0.59 13.72 -8.18
N VAL A 203 -0.72 13.75 -8.45
CA VAL A 203 -1.49 12.56 -8.85
C VAL A 203 -1.21 12.23 -10.32
N ALA A 204 -1.20 13.25 -11.19
CA ALA A 204 -0.91 13.09 -12.62
C ALA A 204 0.42 12.37 -12.87
N ALA A 205 1.46 12.71 -12.10
CA ALA A 205 2.77 12.06 -12.21
C ALA A 205 2.71 10.55 -11.96
N GLY A 206 2.02 10.11 -10.88
CA GLY A 206 1.87 8.68 -10.60
C GLY A 206 0.96 7.97 -11.61
N VAL A 207 -0.10 8.63 -12.08
CA VAL A 207 -1.00 8.09 -13.12
C VAL A 207 -0.25 7.84 -14.43
N ALA A 208 0.65 8.74 -14.82
CA ALA A 208 1.48 8.54 -16.01
C ALA A 208 2.33 7.25 -15.92
N VAL A 209 2.98 7.01 -14.78
CA VAL A 209 3.79 5.78 -14.59
C VAL A 209 2.95 4.51 -14.74
N TYR A 210 1.72 4.51 -14.23
CA TYR A 210 0.82 3.36 -14.38
C TYR A 210 0.34 3.17 -15.82
N ARG A 211 0.06 4.27 -16.55
CA ARG A 211 -0.30 4.21 -17.97
C ARG A 211 0.84 3.70 -18.84
N ASP A 212 2.07 4.13 -18.56
CA ASP A 212 3.27 3.65 -19.25
C ASP A 212 3.50 2.14 -19.00
N ALA A 213 3.05 1.64 -17.84
CA ALA A 213 3.01 0.21 -17.52
C ALA A 213 1.81 -0.54 -18.15
N GLY A 214 0.99 0.13 -18.97
CA GLY A 214 -0.14 -0.47 -19.68
C GLY A 214 -1.44 -0.60 -18.86
N ILE A 215 -1.52 0.06 -17.70
CA ILE A 215 -2.73 0.00 -16.87
C ILE A 215 -3.81 0.94 -17.40
N ALA A 216 -4.96 0.36 -17.75
CA ALA A 216 -6.14 1.10 -18.17
C ALA A 216 -6.80 1.80 -16.98
N MET A 217 -7.17 3.07 -17.19
CA MET A 217 -7.79 3.94 -16.19
C MET A 217 -8.75 4.89 -16.90
N LEU A 218 -9.68 5.49 -16.15
CA LEU A 218 -10.49 6.62 -16.62
C LEU A 218 -9.61 7.69 -17.29
N ASP A 219 -10.11 8.33 -18.34
CA ASP A 219 -9.43 9.44 -19.00
C ASP A 219 -9.19 10.61 -18.04
N THR A 220 -8.09 11.33 -18.23
CA THR A 220 -7.72 12.38 -17.28
C THR A 220 -7.04 13.57 -17.94
N HIS A 221 -7.27 14.77 -17.39
CA HIS A 221 -6.54 15.98 -17.75
C HIS A 221 -5.86 16.63 -16.54
N PRO A 222 -4.65 17.19 -16.66
CA PRO A 222 -4.04 17.97 -15.59
C PRO A 222 -4.83 19.25 -15.32
N VAL A 223 -5.11 19.55 -14.05
CA VAL A 223 -5.74 20.84 -13.66
C VAL A 223 -4.89 22.04 -14.09
N ALA A 224 -3.58 21.86 -14.24
CA ALA A 224 -2.65 22.90 -14.69
C ALA A 224 -2.92 23.37 -16.13
N GLU A 225 -3.48 22.50 -16.98
CA GLU A 225 -3.78 22.78 -18.40
C GLU A 225 -5.14 23.44 -18.61
N MET A 226 -5.99 23.41 -17.57
CA MET A 226 -7.31 24.05 -17.63
C MET A 226 -7.20 25.59 -17.53
N ASP A 227 -8.20 26.31 -18.02
CA ASP A 227 -8.32 27.75 -17.77
C ASP A 227 -8.54 28.01 -16.26
N LYS A 228 -7.83 29.00 -15.69
CA LYS A 228 -7.93 29.39 -14.28
C LYS A 228 -9.33 29.90 -13.88
N ARG A 229 -10.11 30.36 -14.85
CA ARG A 229 -11.48 30.86 -14.72
C ARG A 229 -12.53 29.88 -15.23
N ALA A 230 -12.13 28.67 -15.64
CA ALA A 230 -13.06 27.62 -16.05
C ALA A 230 -14.11 27.34 -14.96
N ASP A 231 -15.30 26.95 -15.39
CA ASP A 231 -16.29 26.35 -14.51
C ASP A 231 -15.93 24.87 -14.30
N TYR A 232 -15.91 24.46 -13.03
CA TYR A 232 -15.58 23.08 -12.62
C TYR A 232 -16.82 22.33 -12.11
N ALA A 233 -18.02 22.89 -12.27
CA ALA A 233 -19.27 22.21 -11.95
C ALA A 233 -19.32 20.81 -12.61
N GLY A 234 -19.61 19.79 -11.80
CA GLY A 234 -19.70 18.40 -12.25
C GLY A 234 -18.36 17.74 -12.62
N GLN A 235 -17.22 18.42 -12.48
CA GLN A 235 -15.92 17.82 -12.68
C GLN A 235 -15.52 16.99 -11.46
N LEU A 236 -15.01 15.78 -11.69
CA LEU A 236 -14.31 14.99 -10.67
C LEU A 236 -12.84 15.40 -10.65
N VAL A 237 -12.35 15.85 -9.51
CA VAL A 237 -10.97 16.30 -9.34
C VAL A 237 -10.26 15.42 -8.32
N LEU A 238 -9.17 14.75 -8.70
CA LEU A 238 -8.36 13.95 -7.77
C LEU A 238 -7.15 14.75 -7.29
N ALA A 239 -6.95 14.77 -5.98
CA ALA A 239 -5.86 15.52 -5.34
C ALA A 239 -5.26 14.77 -4.14
N PRO A 240 -3.98 14.98 -3.80
CA PRO A 240 -3.41 14.43 -2.58
C PRO A 240 -4.04 15.10 -1.34
N PRO A 241 -4.08 14.44 -0.17
CA PRO A 241 -4.60 15.03 1.06
C PRO A 241 -3.90 16.34 1.46
N SER A 242 -2.62 16.51 1.09
CA SER A 242 -1.85 17.74 1.32
C SER A 242 -2.36 18.96 0.54
N ALA A 243 -3.17 18.75 -0.51
CA ALA A 243 -3.82 19.84 -1.22
C ALA A 243 -5.03 20.41 -0.45
N ALA A 244 -5.57 19.67 0.53
CA ALA A 244 -6.64 20.16 1.38
C ALA A 244 -6.16 21.37 2.19
N GLY A 245 -6.91 22.48 2.13
CA GLY A 245 -6.54 23.74 2.78
C GLY A 245 -5.42 24.54 2.10
N SER A 246 -4.82 24.04 1.02
CA SER A 246 -3.81 24.78 0.26
C SER A 246 -4.44 25.87 -0.63
N PRO A 247 -3.67 26.89 -1.07
CA PRO A 247 -4.14 27.87 -2.04
C PRO A 247 -4.60 27.27 -3.36
N TRP A 248 -4.12 26.07 -3.73
CA TRP A 248 -4.52 25.37 -4.94
C TRP A 248 -6.02 25.06 -4.95
N LEU A 249 -6.59 24.68 -3.79
CA LEU A 249 -8.01 24.34 -3.67
C LEU A 249 -8.93 25.54 -3.96
N ARG A 250 -8.45 26.78 -3.77
CA ARG A 250 -9.22 28.02 -4.04
C ARG A 250 -9.62 28.19 -5.50
N ARG A 251 -9.01 27.41 -6.41
CA ARG A 251 -9.40 27.33 -7.82
C ARG A 251 -10.82 26.79 -8.01
N PHE A 252 -11.29 25.95 -7.09
CA PHE A 252 -12.62 25.36 -7.11
C PHE A 252 -13.54 26.14 -6.17
N ARG A 253 -14.13 27.23 -6.66
CA ARG A 253 -14.95 28.15 -5.84
C ARG A 253 -16.15 27.47 -5.17
N HIS A 254 -16.82 26.59 -5.91
CA HIS A 254 -17.93 25.78 -5.44
C HIS A 254 -17.52 24.32 -5.55
N ALA A 255 -17.23 23.68 -4.41
CA ALA A 255 -16.74 22.31 -4.39
C ALA A 255 -17.20 21.56 -3.14
N GLN A 256 -17.51 20.29 -3.34
CA GLN A 256 -17.67 19.32 -2.26
C GLN A 256 -16.36 18.54 -2.08
N LEU A 257 -15.98 18.31 -0.83
CA LEU A 257 -14.74 17.65 -0.47
C LEU A 257 -15.01 16.20 -0.05
N GLY A 258 -14.52 15.27 -0.86
CA GLY A 258 -14.54 13.83 -0.60
C GLY A 258 -13.17 13.31 -0.17
N PHE A 259 -13.12 12.20 0.58
CA PHE A 259 -11.87 11.48 0.83
C PHE A 259 -12.03 9.97 0.61
N ALA A 260 -11.17 9.38 -0.24
CA ALA A 260 -11.12 7.94 -0.50
C ALA A 260 -10.06 7.25 0.39
N SER A 261 -10.52 6.63 1.48
CA SER A 261 -9.64 5.99 2.45
C SER A 261 -10.35 4.94 3.31
N GLY A 262 -9.64 3.85 3.68
CA GLY A 262 -10.12 2.88 4.65
C GLY A 262 -10.47 3.54 5.99
N TRP A 263 -9.77 4.63 6.34
CA TRP A 263 -10.05 5.44 7.53
C TRP A 263 -11.47 6.07 7.53
N MET A 264 -12.12 6.18 6.37
CA MET A 264 -13.50 6.67 6.26
C MET A 264 -14.54 5.67 6.75
N ARG A 265 -14.14 4.43 7.09
CA ARG A 265 -14.99 3.47 7.78
C ARG A 265 -15.49 4.00 9.13
N LEU A 266 -14.67 4.81 9.81
CA LEU A 266 -15.00 5.39 11.11
C LEU A 266 -15.54 6.82 10.96
N ARG A 267 -16.77 7.07 11.42
CA ARG A 267 -17.43 8.38 11.36
C ARG A 267 -16.61 9.51 12.02
N GLY A 268 -15.84 9.20 13.06
CA GLY A 268 -14.99 10.16 13.77
C GLY A 268 -13.88 10.75 12.91
N ASN A 269 -13.28 9.95 12.02
CA ASN A 269 -12.19 10.39 11.14
C ASN A 269 -12.67 11.39 10.09
N ARG A 270 -13.89 11.18 9.57
CA ARG A 270 -14.53 12.14 8.64
C ARG A 270 -14.76 13.49 9.31
N ARG A 271 -15.34 13.49 10.52
CA ARG A 271 -15.62 14.72 11.28
C ARG A 271 -14.35 15.50 11.63
N ARG A 272 -13.28 14.83 12.05
CA ARG A 272 -12.01 15.48 12.43
C ARG A 272 -11.31 16.19 11.27
N ARG A 273 -11.55 15.75 10.03
CA ARG A 273 -10.90 16.31 8.83
C ARG A 273 -11.81 17.21 7.99
N ASN A 274 -13.04 17.48 8.45
CA ASN A 274 -14.02 18.36 7.79
C ASN A 274 -14.27 18.01 6.31
N TYR A 275 -14.33 16.71 5.97
CA TYR A 275 -14.76 16.28 4.63
C TYR A 275 -16.29 16.12 4.60
N ASP A 276 -16.91 16.58 3.51
CA ASP A 276 -18.35 16.45 3.27
C ASP A 276 -18.74 14.98 3.01
N ARG A 277 -17.88 14.27 2.27
CA ARG A 277 -18.08 12.87 1.88
C ARG A 277 -16.88 12.00 2.21
N GLY A 278 -17.13 10.74 2.56
CA GLY A 278 -16.08 9.74 2.79
C GLY A 278 -16.40 8.47 2.01
N PHE A 279 -15.39 7.92 1.33
CA PHE A 279 -15.49 6.72 0.52
C PHE A 279 -14.52 5.67 1.05
N VAL A 280 -15.03 4.48 1.37
CA VAL A 280 -14.25 3.41 2.02
C VAL A 280 -13.52 2.59 0.95
N VAL A 281 -12.35 3.09 0.55
CA VAL A 281 -11.41 2.38 -0.34
C VAL A 281 -10.09 2.24 0.39
N SER A 282 -9.58 1.01 0.53
CA SER A 282 -8.31 0.72 1.20
C SER A 282 -7.43 -0.14 0.32
N ASP A 283 -6.14 0.17 0.28
CA ASP A 283 -5.13 -0.63 -0.42
C ASP A 283 -4.47 -1.67 0.48
N HIS A 284 -4.97 -1.82 1.71
CA HIS A 284 -4.51 -2.77 2.71
C HIS A 284 -5.59 -3.81 3.02
N ALA A 285 -5.21 -4.97 3.53
CA ALA A 285 -6.12 -6.01 3.96
C ALA A 285 -7.04 -5.51 5.09
N ASP A 286 -8.31 -5.92 5.06
CA ASP A 286 -9.21 -5.73 6.20
C ASP A 286 -9.03 -6.85 7.21
N TRP A 287 -9.78 -6.79 8.31
CA TRP A 287 -9.70 -7.78 9.37
C TRP A 287 -9.97 -9.22 8.89
N PRO A 288 -11.06 -9.52 8.14
CA PRO A 288 -11.25 -10.83 7.52
C PRO A 288 -10.09 -11.29 6.64
N ASP A 289 -9.58 -10.42 5.75
CA ASP A 289 -8.50 -10.78 4.83
C ASP A 289 -7.17 -11.00 5.54
N LEU A 290 -6.87 -10.24 6.60
CA LEU A 290 -5.70 -10.47 7.47
C LEU A 290 -5.74 -11.88 8.06
N LEU A 291 -6.85 -12.24 8.72
CA LEU A 291 -7.02 -13.55 9.36
C LEU A 291 -6.97 -14.69 8.32
N ARG A 292 -7.65 -14.52 7.19
CA ARG A 292 -7.69 -15.50 6.10
C ARG A 292 -6.30 -15.71 5.50
N THR A 293 -5.52 -14.64 5.33
CA THR A 293 -4.15 -14.72 4.80
C THR A 293 -3.27 -15.56 5.72
N ILE A 294 -3.26 -15.23 7.01
CA ILE A 294 -2.48 -15.95 8.02
C ILE A 294 -2.85 -17.44 8.07
N GLU A 295 -4.14 -17.77 7.99
CA GLU A 295 -4.60 -19.16 7.94
C GLU A 295 -4.10 -19.88 6.68
N GLU A 296 -4.21 -19.25 5.51
CA GLU A 296 -3.83 -19.85 4.23
C GLU A 296 -2.30 -19.96 4.03
N THR A 297 -1.48 -19.10 4.65
CA THR A 297 -0.01 -19.30 4.68
C THR A 297 0.37 -20.53 5.51
N GLY A 298 -0.47 -20.86 6.51
CA GLY A 298 -0.25 -21.94 7.48
C GLY A 298 1.01 -21.79 8.30
N ALA A 299 1.45 -20.55 8.50
CA ALA A 299 2.53 -20.22 9.41
C ALA A 299 2.21 -20.68 10.82
N ARG A 300 3.21 -21.23 11.51
CA ARG A 300 3.11 -21.63 12.91
C ARG A 300 3.40 -20.47 13.86
N ARG A 301 4.14 -19.47 13.36
CA ARG A 301 4.46 -18.22 14.04
C ARG A 301 4.09 -17.03 13.17
N VAL A 302 3.51 -16.01 13.78
CA VAL A 302 3.15 -14.75 13.11
C VAL A 302 3.77 -13.59 13.88
N ILE A 303 4.42 -12.69 13.16
CA ILE A 303 4.95 -11.46 13.71
C ILE A 303 4.17 -10.30 13.11
N ALA A 304 3.32 -9.67 13.92
CA ALA A 304 2.53 -8.53 13.48
C ALA A 304 3.33 -7.23 13.63
N THR A 305 3.29 -6.40 12.61
CA THR A 305 3.95 -5.09 12.54
C THR A 305 3.02 -4.06 11.89
N HIS A 306 3.44 -2.80 11.82
CA HIS A 306 2.73 -1.69 11.17
C HIS A 306 1.27 -1.50 11.67
N GLY A 307 1.04 -0.55 12.57
CA GLY A 307 -0.30 -0.24 13.10
C GLY A 307 -0.54 -0.75 14.52
N ASN A 308 -1.81 -0.89 14.91
CA ASN A 308 -2.19 -1.44 16.21
C ASN A 308 -2.30 -2.98 16.10
N THR A 309 -1.33 -3.68 16.68
CA THR A 309 -1.16 -5.13 16.56
C THR A 309 -1.85 -5.92 17.67
N ASP A 310 -2.27 -5.28 18.78
CA ASP A 310 -2.75 -5.97 19.98
C ASP A 310 -3.95 -6.89 19.69
N ALA A 311 -4.91 -6.37 18.92
CA ALA A 311 -6.14 -7.10 18.63
C ALA A 311 -5.90 -8.33 17.74
N ILE A 312 -5.05 -8.20 16.70
CA ILE A 312 -4.74 -9.32 15.82
C ILE A 312 -3.87 -10.36 16.53
N ILE A 313 -2.87 -9.94 17.30
CA ILE A 313 -2.04 -10.84 18.11
C ILE A 313 -2.90 -11.64 19.08
N ARG A 314 -3.79 -10.96 19.81
CA ARG A 314 -4.71 -11.63 20.74
C ARG A 314 -5.61 -12.63 20.02
N ALA A 315 -6.25 -12.23 18.91
CA ALA A 315 -7.16 -13.09 18.17
C ALA A 315 -6.48 -14.34 17.58
N LEU A 316 -5.21 -14.22 17.16
CA LEU A 316 -4.43 -15.35 16.65
C LEU A 316 -4.02 -16.31 17.77
N ASN A 317 -3.55 -15.78 18.90
CA ASN A 317 -3.19 -16.61 20.06
C ASN A 317 -4.41 -17.36 20.62
N GLU A 318 -5.59 -16.73 20.66
CA GLU A 318 -6.85 -17.39 21.05
C GLU A 318 -7.25 -18.53 20.08
N ARG A 319 -6.75 -18.51 18.83
CA ARG A 319 -6.93 -19.57 17.82
C ARG A 319 -5.78 -20.58 17.78
N GLY A 320 -4.82 -20.49 18.69
CA GLY A 320 -3.67 -21.40 18.77
C GLY A 320 -2.56 -21.12 17.75
N VAL A 321 -2.55 -19.95 17.10
CA VAL A 321 -1.43 -19.49 16.26
C VAL A 321 -0.52 -18.61 17.09
N ALA A 322 0.75 -18.97 17.23
CA ALA A 322 1.71 -18.20 18.02
C ALA A 322 1.94 -16.84 17.35
N ALA A 323 1.44 -15.77 17.97
CA ALA A 323 1.52 -14.42 17.43
C ALA A 323 2.17 -13.45 18.42
N GLU A 324 3.05 -12.59 17.93
CA GLU A 324 3.73 -11.56 18.71
C GLU A 324 4.05 -10.32 17.84
N ALA A 325 4.51 -9.25 18.47
CA ALA A 325 5.18 -8.15 17.77
C ALA A 325 6.70 -8.36 17.81
N PHE A 326 7.46 -7.64 16.98
CA PHE A 326 8.91 -7.64 17.12
C PHE A 326 9.30 -7.15 18.53
N ARG A 327 10.24 -7.86 19.16
CA ARG A 327 10.84 -7.40 20.42
C ARG A 327 11.63 -6.13 20.14
N THR A 328 11.21 -5.03 20.73
CA THR A 328 11.98 -3.79 20.77
C THR A 328 12.81 -3.80 22.04
N ASP A 329 14.13 -3.66 21.94
CA ASP A 329 15.04 -3.55 23.11
C ASP A 329 14.81 -2.26 23.94
N TYR A 330 13.79 -1.47 23.62
CA TYR A 330 13.37 -0.27 24.34
C TYR A 330 12.50 -0.54 25.59
N GLY A 331 12.25 -1.81 25.93
CA GLY A 331 11.37 -2.21 27.04
C GLY A 331 12.07 -2.76 28.30
N ALA A 332 13.39 -2.62 28.43
CA ALA A 332 14.14 -3.07 29.62
C ALA A 332 14.41 -1.95 30.65
N GLU A 333 13.79 -0.78 30.48
CA GLU A 333 13.80 0.32 31.46
C GLU A 333 12.37 0.84 31.67
N GLU A 334 11.57 0.08 32.41
CA GLU A 334 10.53 0.61 33.32
C GLU A 334 10.45 -0.25 34.59
#